data_AF-A0A8T3PF32-F1
#
_entry.id   AF-A0A8T3PF32-F1
#
_cell.length_a   1.000
_cell.length_b   1.000
_cell.length_c   1.000
_cell.angle_alpha   90.00
_cell.angle_beta   90.00
_cell.angle_gamma   90.00
#
_symmetry.space_group_name_H-M   'P 1'
#
loop_
_entity.id
_entity.type
_entity.pdbx_description
1 polymer ?
#
loop_
_entity_poly.entity_id
_entity_poly.type
_entity_poly.pdbx_seq_one_letter_code
_entity_poly.pdbx_strand_id
1 'polypeptide(L)'
;HLSRGLGFSREDRDTNVRRIGYVAGEVVRHGGICVASVVSPYRATRDEVRDMVGPGFIEIFVDTPIEVCEARDVKGLYAQAREGTLERMTGVDDPYEPPLHPELVLTTTDTTPEANAERVLRLLEERGVLEPAPHVAESMADLI
;
A
#
# COMPACT_ATOMS: atom_id res chain seq x y z
N HIS A 1 19.20 1.95 3.19
CA HIS A 1 19.53 3.35 3.55
C HIS A 1 18.42 4.01 4.36
N LEU A 2 17.14 3.88 4.00
CA LEU A 2 16.03 4.51 4.72
C LEU A 2 15.67 3.83 6.07
N SER A 3 15.69 2.49 6.11
CA SER A 3 15.27 1.72 7.29
C SER A 3 16.44 1.06 8.04
N ARG A 4 17.69 1.43 7.72
CA ARG A 4 18.87 0.86 8.39
C ARG A 4 18.84 1.28 9.87
N GLY A 5 18.99 0.30 10.76
CA GLY A 5 18.99 0.51 12.22
C GLY A 5 17.61 0.45 12.87
N LEU A 6 16.53 0.21 12.10
CA LEU A 6 15.19 0.00 12.65
C LEU A 6 14.93 -1.50 12.85
N GLY A 7 14.28 -1.85 13.96
CA GLY A 7 13.72 -3.17 14.22
C GLY A 7 12.24 -3.28 13.84
N PHE A 8 11.51 -4.09 14.60
CA PHE A 8 10.05 -4.33 14.43
C PHE A 8 9.22 -3.82 15.62
N SER A 9 9.80 -2.99 16.48
CA SER A 9 9.01 -2.31 17.52
C SER A 9 7.99 -1.36 16.88
N ARG A 10 6.94 -1.00 17.63
CA ARG A 10 5.98 0.02 17.20
C ARG A 10 6.67 1.31 16.77
N GLU A 11 7.61 1.81 17.58
CA GLU A 11 8.36 3.04 17.31
C GLU A 11 9.23 2.93 16.04
N ASP A 12 9.85 1.77 15.82
CA ASP A 12 10.63 1.51 14.60
C ASP A 12 9.74 1.48 13.36
N ARG A 13 8.58 0.82 13.44
CA ARG A 13 7.59 0.77 12.35
C ARG A 13 7.06 2.15 12.04
N ASP A 14 6.71 2.93 13.07
CA ASP A 14 6.25 4.30 12.91
C ASP A 14 7.32 5.17 12.26
N THR A 15 8.57 5.06 12.73
CA THR A 15 9.72 5.76 12.15
C THR A 15 9.94 5.37 10.69
N ASN A 16 9.81 4.08 10.36
CA ASN A 16 9.93 3.61 8.98
C ASN A 16 8.87 4.23 8.08
N VAL A 17 7.60 4.22 8.51
CA VAL A 17 6.49 4.80 7.75
C VAL A 17 6.66 6.31 7.60
N ARG A 18 7.06 7.03 8.65
CA ARG A 18 7.35 8.48 8.59
C ARG A 18 8.48 8.81 7.60
N ARG A 19 9.56 8.02 7.59
CA ARG A 19 10.69 8.22 6.66
C ARG A 19 10.25 8.02 5.21
N ILE A 20 9.40 7.03 4.96
CA ILE A 20 8.81 6.80 3.64
C ILE A 20 7.90 7.96 3.26
N GLY A 21 7.04 8.41 4.19
CA GLY A 21 6.17 9.57 4.00
C GLY A 21 6.93 10.84 3.64
N TYR A 22 8.06 11.11 4.31
CA TYR A 22 8.93 12.24 4.00
C TYR A 22 9.44 12.20 2.56
N VAL A 23 9.99 11.06 2.14
CA VAL A 23 10.49 10.90 0.76
C VAL A 23 9.35 10.98 -0.25
N ALA A 24 8.20 10.38 0.04
CA ALA A 24 7.01 10.46 -0.81
C ALA A 24 6.53 11.91 -0.97
N GLY A 25 6.50 12.68 0.12
CA GLY A 25 6.16 14.11 0.11
C GLY A 25 7.11 14.93 -0.76
N GLU A 26 8.42 14.68 -0.68
CA GLU A 26 9.39 15.34 -1.55
C GLU A 26 9.19 14.96 -3.04
N VAL A 27 8.93 13.69 -3.34
CA VAL A 27 8.63 13.24 -4.70
C VAL A 27 7.40 13.96 -5.26
N VAL A 28 6.31 14.01 -4.49
CA VAL A 28 5.05 14.68 -4.86
C VAL A 28 5.25 16.18 -5.04
N ARG A 29 5.99 16.82 -4.14
CA ARG A 29 6.34 18.25 -4.22
C ARG A 29 7.08 18.61 -5.51
N HIS A 30 7.84 17.68 -6.06
CA HIS A 30 8.56 17.84 -7.33
C HIS A 30 7.79 17.33 -8.56
N GLY A 31 6.49 17.07 -8.43
CA GLY A 31 5.61 16.65 -9.53
C GLY A 31 5.71 15.18 -9.90
N GLY A 32 6.39 14.37 -9.08
CA GLY A 32 6.46 12.92 -9.25
C GLY A 32 5.30 12.18 -8.59
N ILE A 33 5.12 10.92 -8.99
CA ILE A 33 4.20 9.97 -8.34
C ILE A 33 5.03 8.98 -7.53
N CYS A 34 4.67 8.76 -6.27
CA CYS A 34 5.31 7.78 -5.40
C CYS A 34 4.31 6.67 -5.04
N VAL A 35 4.69 5.41 -5.25
CA VAL A 35 3.93 4.24 -4.80
C VAL A 35 4.70 3.56 -3.67
N ALA A 36 4.11 3.50 -2.48
CA ALA A 36 4.70 2.88 -1.30
C ALA A 36 3.90 1.65 -0.87
N SER A 37 4.46 0.45 -1.06
CA SER A 37 3.88 -0.82 -0.61
C SER A 37 4.51 -1.28 0.70
N VAL A 38 4.00 -0.73 1.81
CA VAL A 38 4.49 -1.07 3.15
C VAL A 38 3.36 -1.44 4.10
N VAL A 39 3.66 -2.31 5.05
CA VAL A 39 2.75 -2.58 6.17
C VAL A 39 2.83 -1.37 7.10
N SER A 40 1.77 -0.58 7.11
CA SER A 40 1.58 0.62 7.93
C SER A 40 0.45 0.38 8.93
N PRO A 41 0.69 -0.37 10.03
CA PRO A 41 -0.40 -0.93 10.84
C PRO A 41 -1.19 0.10 11.64
N TYR A 42 -0.59 1.22 12.02
CA TYR A 42 -1.21 2.18 12.94
C TYR A 42 -1.83 3.35 12.19
N ARG A 43 -3.10 3.66 12.48
CA ARG A 43 -3.83 4.76 11.82
C ARG A 43 -3.16 6.10 12.01
N ALA A 44 -2.79 6.42 13.26
CA ALA A 44 -2.18 7.70 13.60
C ALA A 44 -0.97 8.03 12.71
N THR A 45 -0.12 7.04 12.44
CA THR A 45 1.06 7.23 11.58
C THR A 45 0.69 7.40 10.11
N ARG A 46 -0.38 6.74 9.64
CA ARG A 46 -0.90 6.97 8.29
C ARG A 46 -1.51 8.36 8.15
N ASP A 47 -2.21 8.85 9.18
CA ASP A 47 -2.76 10.21 9.24
C ASP A 47 -1.64 11.27 9.25
N GLU A 48 -0.57 11.06 10.02
CA GLU A 48 0.61 11.93 9.99
C GLU A 48 1.25 12.00 8.59
N VAL A 49 1.35 10.87 7.88
CA VAL A 49 1.88 10.85 6.50
C VAL A 49 0.92 11.50 5.51
N ARG A 50 -0.40 11.31 5.69
CA ARG A 50 -1.44 11.98 4.92
C ARG A 50 -1.31 13.50 5.04
N ASP A 51 -1.15 14.02 6.25
CA ASP A 51 -0.94 15.45 6.50
C ASP A 51 0.39 15.95 5.90
N MET A 52 1.45 15.14 5.98
CA MET A 52 2.77 15.46 5.44
C MET A 52 2.79 15.57 3.92
N VAL A 53 2.11 14.65 3.23
CA VAL A 53 2.03 14.62 1.75
C VAL A 53 0.97 15.61 1.24
N GLY A 54 -0.09 15.82 2.00
CA GLY A 54 -1.16 16.77 1.68
C GLY A 54 -2.13 16.26 0.62
N PRO A 55 -2.72 17.15 -0.21
CA PRO A 55 -3.83 16.82 -1.12
C PRO A 55 -3.55 15.71 -2.16
N GLY A 56 -2.28 15.40 -2.42
CA GLY A 56 -1.87 14.32 -3.33
C GLY A 56 -1.83 12.93 -2.69
N PHE A 57 -2.10 12.82 -1.39
CA PHE A 57 -2.09 11.52 -0.70
C PHE A 57 -3.33 10.69 -1.01
N ILE A 58 -3.13 9.41 -1.30
CA ILE A 58 -4.17 8.42 -1.57
C ILE A 58 -3.88 7.17 -0.76
N GLU A 59 -4.79 6.78 0.12
CA GLU A 59 -4.71 5.57 0.93
C GLU A 59 -5.49 4.43 0.27
N ILE A 60 -4.77 3.37 -0.08
CA ILE A 60 -5.33 2.15 -0.66
C ILE A 60 -5.25 1.04 0.38
N PHE A 61 -6.39 0.60 0.87
CA PHE A 61 -6.48 -0.51 1.80
C PHE A 61 -6.57 -1.83 1.05
N VAL A 62 -5.51 -2.64 1.14
CA VAL A 62 -5.52 -4.02 0.63
C VAL A 62 -6.09 -4.93 1.72
N ASP A 63 -7.41 -5.08 1.72
CA ASP A 63 -8.20 -5.81 2.71
C ASP A 63 -8.23 -7.31 2.39
N THR A 64 -7.13 -7.98 2.69
CA THR A 64 -7.03 -9.43 2.57
C THR A 64 -7.12 -10.05 3.95
N PRO A 65 -8.08 -10.99 4.18
CA PRO A 65 -8.17 -11.69 5.46
C PRO A 65 -6.84 -12.29 5.90
N ILE A 66 -6.55 -12.21 7.19
CA ILE A 66 -5.26 -12.66 7.72
C ILE A 66 -5.06 -14.15 7.48
N GLU A 67 -6.11 -14.96 7.55
CA GLU A 67 -6.05 -16.40 7.31
C GLU A 67 -5.57 -16.72 5.88
N VAL A 68 -5.94 -15.86 4.92
CA VAL A 68 -5.48 -15.96 3.52
C VAL A 68 -4.03 -15.50 3.40
N CYS A 69 -3.64 -14.44 4.12
CA CYS A 69 -2.25 -13.99 4.19
C CYS A 69 -1.33 -15.06 4.80
N GLU A 70 -1.76 -15.69 5.89
CA GLU A 70 -1.08 -16.78 6.58
C GLU A 70 -0.99 -18.03 5.71
N ALA A 71 -2.06 -18.39 4.99
CA ALA A 71 -2.02 -19.53 4.08
C ALA A 71 -1.03 -19.32 2.91
N ARG A 72 -0.87 -18.07 2.45
CA ARG A 72 0.06 -17.72 1.36
C ARG A 72 1.51 -17.67 1.82
N ASP A 73 1.76 -17.25 3.07
CA ASP A 73 3.04 -17.04 3.75
C ASP A 73 4.28 -16.98 2.83
N VAL A 74 4.27 -16.03 1.89
CA VAL A 74 5.21 -15.97 0.76
C VAL A 74 6.68 -15.90 1.23
N LYS A 75 6.90 -15.45 2.46
CA LYS A 75 8.22 -15.25 3.06
C LYS A 75 8.52 -16.18 4.24
N GLY A 76 7.58 -17.04 4.65
CA GLY A 76 7.72 -17.86 5.85
C GLY A 76 7.61 -17.09 7.18
N LEU A 77 7.16 -15.83 7.15
CA LEU A 77 7.17 -14.96 8.33
C LEU A 77 6.02 -15.31 9.29
N TYR A 78 4.87 -15.73 8.76
CA TYR A 78 3.77 -16.16 9.61
C TYR A 78 4.09 -17.49 10.29
N ALA A 79 4.71 -18.44 9.59
CA ALA A 79 5.20 -19.68 10.20
C ALA A 79 6.19 -19.39 11.34
N GLN A 80 7.18 -18.53 11.11
CA GLN A 80 8.13 -18.11 12.14
C GLN A 80 7.46 -17.46 13.36
N ALA A 81 6.44 -16.63 13.12
CA ALA A 81 5.67 -16.00 14.19
C ALA A 81 4.86 -17.02 15.00
N ARG A 82 4.21 -17.98 14.33
CA ARG A 82 3.46 -19.07 14.98
C ARG A 82 4.38 -20.02 15.77
N GLU A 83 5.61 -20.20 15.33
CA GLU A 83 6.66 -20.95 16.03
C GLU A 83 7.32 -20.15 17.17
N GLY A 84 7.02 -18.85 17.30
CA GLY A 84 7.59 -17.96 18.31
C GLY A 84 9.05 -17.54 18.04
N THR A 85 9.55 -17.76 16.83
CA THR A 85 10.92 -17.35 16.42
C THR A 85 10.96 -15.94 15.85
N LEU A 86 9.81 -15.39 15.45
CA LEU A 86 9.62 -14.00 15.07
C LEU A 86 8.58 -13.35 15.99
N GLU A 87 8.99 -12.31 16.71
CA GLU A 87 8.09 -11.49 17.52
C GLU A 87 7.62 -10.24 16.76
N ARG A 88 6.49 -9.68 17.20
CA ARG A 88 5.84 -8.45 16.70
C ARG A 88 5.42 -8.56 15.24
N MET A 89 4.84 -9.69 14.87
CA MET A 89 4.24 -9.93 13.58
C MET A 89 2.85 -9.28 13.51
N THR A 90 2.70 -8.33 12.59
CA THR A 90 1.44 -7.63 12.36
C THR A 90 0.33 -8.62 12.02
N GLY A 91 -0.79 -8.53 12.74
CA GLY A 91 -1.94 -9.43 12.63
C GLY A 91 -1.90 -10.64 13.56
N VAL A 92 -0.73 -11.01 14.10
CA VAL A 92 -0.58 -12.12 15.04
C VAL A 92 -0.48 -11.58 16.47
N ASP A 93 0.59 -10.83 16.76
CA ASP A 93 0.92 -10.32 18.09
C ASP A 93 1.14 -8.80 18.15
N ASP A 94 1.07 -8.13 16.99
CA ASP A 94 1.02 -6.66 16.85
C ASP A 94 -0.23 -6.29 16.01
N PRO A 95 -1.04 -5.29 16.38
CA PRO A 95 -2.30 -5.03 15.68
C PRO A 95 -2.09 -4.49 14.27
N TYR A 96 -3.08 -4.72 13.41
CA TYR A 96 -3.32 -3.91 12.23
C TYR A 96 -4.61 -3.13 12.46
N GLU A 97 -4.53 -1.80 12.45
CA GLU A 97 -5.68 -0.91 12.59
C GLU A 97 -6.21 -0.57 11.18
N PRO A 98 -7.36 -1.13 10.75
CA PRO A 98 -7.89 -0.84 9.42
C PRO A 98 -8.18 0.65 9.26
N PRO A 99 -7.92 1.24 8.09
CA PRO A 99 -8.24 2.64 7.83
C PRO A 99 -9.75 2.86 7.88
N LEU A 100 -10.16 4.02 8.40
CA LEU A 100 -11.58 4.37 8.52
C LEU A 100 -12.13 4.94 7.20
N HIS A 101 -11.30 5.68 6.48
CA HIS A 101 -11.68 6.39 5.25
C HIS A 101 -10.61 6.26 4.16
N PRO A 102 -10.24 5.03 3.75
CA PRO A 102 -9.34 4.86 2.62
C PRO A 102 -10.02 5.36 1.34
N GLU A 103 -9.24 5.93 0.42
CA GLU A 103 -9.75 6.32 -0.91
C GLU A 103 -10.15 5.11 -1.76
N LEU A 104 -9.56 3.93 -1.51
CA LEU A 104 -9.90 2.70 -2.21
C LEU A 104 -9.66 1.47 -1.33
N VAL A 105 -10.61 0.53 -1.35
CA VAL A 105 -10.48 -0.79 -0.73
C VAL A 105 -10.36 -1.86 -1.80
N LEU A 106 -9.33 -2.70 -1.71
CA LEU A 106 -9.04 -3.81 -2.62
C LEU A 106 -9.13 -5.14 -1.88
N THR A 107 -9.86 -6.11 -2.45
CA THR A 107 -9.83 -7.51 -2.01
C THR A 107 -8.83 -8.28 -2.87
N THR A 108 -8.27 -9.38 -2.36
CA THR A 108 -7.33 -10.20 -3.14
C THR A 108 -7.70 -11.69 -3.18
N THR A 109 -8.88 -12.04 -2.69
CA THR A 109 -9.40 -13.43 -2.65
C THR A 109 -10.14 -13.80 -3.92
N ASP A 110 -10.81 -12.83 -4.53
CA ASP A 110 -11.72 -12.97 -5.67
C ASP A 110 -11.36 -12.04 -6.84
N THR A 111 -10.26 -11.28 -6.70
CA THR A 111 -9.81 -10.29 -7.67
C THR A 111 -8.34 -10.52 -8.02
N THR A 112 -8.00 -10.40 -9.31
CA THR A 112 -6.61 -10.54 -9.77
C THR A 112 -5.78 -9.27 -9.49
N PRO A 113 -4.45 -9.36 -9.44
CA PRO A 113 -3.59 -8.17 -9.36
C PRO A 113 -3.85 -7.16 -10.48
N GLU A 114 -4.08 -7.63 -11.71
CA GLU A 114 -4.35 -6.78 -12.89
C GLU A 114 -5.66 -6.02 -12.73
N ALA A 115 -6.74 -6.72 -12.33
CA ALA A 115 -8.03 -6.09 -12.09
C ALA A 115 -7.97 -5.06 -10.95
N ASN A 116 -7.19 -5.33 -9.90
CA ASN A 116 -6.95 -4.35 -8.84
C ASN A 116 -6.11 -3.17 -9.32
N ALA A 117 -5.08 -3.40 -10.15
CA ALA A 117 -4.28 -2.33 -10.74
C ALA A 117 -5.14 -1.40 -11.60
N GLU A 118 -6.07 -1.94 -12.40
CA GLU A 118 -7.04 -1.13 -13.15
C GLU A 118 -7.91 -0.25 -12.25
N ARG A 119 -8.33 -0.74 -11.08
CA ARG A 119 -9.10 0.06 -10.11
C ARG A 119 -8.27 1.21 -9.55
N VAL A 120 -6.99 0.98 -9.30
CA VAL A 120 -6.05 2.03 -8.87
C VAL A 120 -5.86 3.06 -9.97
N LEU A 121 -5.63 2.62 -11.21
CA LEU A 121 -5.47 3.52 -12.37
C LEU A 121 -6.71 4.39 -12.58
N ARG A 122 -7.91 3.79 -12.55
CA ARG A 122 -9.18 4.55 -12.65
C ARG A 122 -9.31 5.60 -11.56
N LEU A 123 -8.98 5.26 -10.30
CA LEU A 123 -8.98 6.24 -9.21
C LEU A 123 -8.02 7.40 -9.49
N LEU A 124 -6.82 7.11 -9.99
CA LEU A 124 -5.83 8.14 -10.31
C LEU A 124 -6.30 9.05 -11.46
N GLU A 125 -6.97 8.51 -12.47
CA GLU A 125 -7.62 9.28 -13.54
C GLU A 125 -8.75 10.17 -13.00
N GLU A 126 -9.66 9.63 -12.18
CA GLU A 126 -10.76 10.37 -11.54
C GLU A 126 -10.27 11.52 -10.65
N ARG A 127 -9.10 11.36 -10.03
CA ARG A 127 -8.45 12.38 -9.20
C ARG A 127 -7.60 13.37 -10.00
N GLY A 128 -7.50 13.21 -11.31
CA GLY A 128 -6.67 14.05 -12.19
C GLY A 128 -5.16 13.90 -11.94
N VAL A 129 -4.73 12.78 -11.35
CA VAL A 129 -3.31 12.45 -11.14
C VAL A 129 -2.71 11.87 -12.41
N LEU A 130 -3.50 11.10 -13.17
CA LEU A 130 -3.15 10.57 -14.48
C LEU A 130 -4.11 11.11 -15.54
N GLU A 131 -3.58 11.37 -16.72
CA GLU A 131 -4.42 11.53 -17.91
C GLU A 131 -5.03 10.17 -18.29
N PRO A 132 -6.29 10.13 -18.73
CA PRO A 132 -6.89 8.90 -19.23
C PRO A 132 -6.02 8.30 -20.33
N ALA A 133 -5.83 6.98 -20.29
CA ALA A 133 -5.13 6.31 -21.37
C ALA A 133 -5.81 6.67 -22.72
N PRO A 134 -5.04 7.04 -23.76
CA PRO A 134 -5.62 7.30 -25.06
C PRO A 134 -6.41 6.07 -25.50
N HIS A 135 -7.63 6.28 -26.01
CA HIS A 135 -8.43 5.20 -26.55
C HIS A 135 -7.67 4.58 -27.73
N VAL A 136 -6.99 3.45 -27.48
CA VAL A 136 -6.44 2.64 -28.56
C VAL A 136 -7.65 1.99 -29.19
N ALA A 137 -8.19 2.61 -30.24
CA ALA A 137 -9.12 1.93 -31.11
C ALA A 137 -8.38 0.70 -31.63
N GLU A 138 -8.78 -0.49 -31.20
CA GLU A 138 -8.37 -1.73 -31.84
C GLU A 138 -8.96 -1.71 -33.26
N SER A 139 -8.19 -1.13 -34.18
CA SER A 139 -8.46 -1.24 -35.61
C SER A 139 -8.13 -2.67 -36.05
N MET A 140 -9.16 -3.53 -36.05
CA MET A 140 -9.18 -4.74 -36.87
C MET A 140 -9.45 -4.42 -38.36
N ALA A 141 -9.45 -3.14 -38.75
CA ALA A 141 -9.81 -2.69 -40.11
C ALA A 141 -8.59 -2.37 -41.00
N ASP A 142 -7.37 -2.26 -40.45
CA ASP A 142 -6.17 -1.91 -41.23
C ASP A 142 -5.36 -3.14 -41.73
N LEU A 143 -5.95 -4.34 -41.69
CA LEU A 143 -5.29 -5.60 -42.07
C LEU A 143 -6.03 -6.45 -43.13
N ILE A 144 -6.95 -5.87 -43.89
CA ILE A 144 -7.55 -6.47 -45.10
C ILE A 144 -7.41 -5.48 -46.26
#